data_AF-A0AAW0J5U1-F1
#
_entry.id   AF-A0AAW0J5U1-F1
#
_cell.length_a   1.000
_cell.length_b   1.000
_cell.length_c   1.000
_cell.angle_alpha   90.00
_cell.angle_beta   90.00
_cell.angle_gamma   90.00
#
_symmetry.space_group_name_H-M   'P 1'
#
loop_
_entity.id
_entity.type
_entity.pdbx_description
1 polymer ?
#
loop_
_entity_poly.entity_id
_entity_poly.type
_entity_poly.pdbx_seq_one_letter_code
_entity_poly.pdbx_strand_id
1 'polypeptide(L)'
;MFRGEEEKISHEKQRLEQNSIRAVPPGAFSPYKKLRRIDLSNNQISELAPDAFQGLRSLNSLVLYGNKITELPKSLFEGLFSLQLLLLNANKINCLRVDAFQDLHNLNLLSLYDNKLQTLAKGTFSALRAIQTMHLAQNPFICDCHLKWLADYLHTNPIETSGARCTSPRRLANKRIGQIKSKKFRCSAKEQYFIPGTEDYRSKLSGDCFADLACPEKCRCEGTTVDCSNQKLNKIPDHIPQYTAELRLNNNEFTVLEATGIFKKLPQLRKINFSNNKITDIEEGAFEGASGVNEILLTSNRLENVQHKMFKGLESLKTLNLLANPFNCNCHLAWLGEWLRKKRIVTGNPRCQKPYFLKEIPIQDVAIQDFTCDDGNDDNSCSPLSRCPSECTCLDTVVRCSNKGLKFLPKGIPRDVTEL
;
A
#
# COMPACT_ATOMS: atom_id res chain seq x y z
N MET A 1 16.92 37.53 55.53
CA MET A 1 17.24 36.10 55.28
C MET A 1 16.03 35.52 54.57
N PHE A 2 16.19 34.77 53.47
CA PHE A 2 15.17 34.35 52.48
C PHE A 2 14.79 35.40 51.41
N ARG A 3 15.73 35.73 50.53
CA ARG A 3 15.46 36.40 49.23
C ARG A 3 16.50 36.05 48.15
N GLY A 4 17.05 34.83 48.19
CA GLY A 4 18.25 34.47 47.42
C GLY A 4 18.30 33.08 46.77
N GLU A 5 17.20 32.32 46.74
CA GLU A 5 17.19 30.96 46.17
C GLU A 5 16.32 30.76 44.91
N GLU A 6 15.48 31.74 44.52
CA GLU A 6 14.59 31.58 43.35
C GLU A 6 15.22 32.01 42.01
N GLU A 7 16.32 32.77 42.00
CA GLU A 7 16.93 33.27 40.75
C GLU A 7 17.98 32.34 40.12
N LYS A 8 18.34 31.21 40.75
CA LYS A 8 19.28 30.23 40.18
C LYS A 8 18.64 29.10 39.35
N ILE A 9 17.31 29.06 39.23
CA ILE A 9 16.59 27.92 38.64
C ILE A 9 16.23 28.14 37.14
N SER A 10 16.39 29.35 36.58
CA SER A 10 15.81 29.69 35.26
C SER A 10 16.60 29.20 34.03
N HIS A 11 17.86 28.76 34.17
CA HIS A 11 18.69 28.37 33.00
C HIS A 11 18.63 26.88 32.64
N GLU A 12 18.03 26.02 33.46
CA GLU A 12 17.98 24.56 33.23
C GLU A 12 16.58 24.03 32.85
N LYS A 13 15.54 24.88 32.87
CA LYS A 13 14.15 24.49 32.58
C LYS A 13 13.48 25.52 31.67
N GLN A 14 12.91 25.07 30.55
CA GLN A 14 12.09 25.90 29.66
C GLN A 14 10.63 25.42 29.70
N ARG A 15 9.71 26.31 30.11
CA ARG A 15 8.26 26.07 30.19
C ARG A 15 7.55 26.88 29.12
N LEU A 16 6.96 26.21 28.14
CA LEU A 16 6.27 26.79 26.98
C LEU A 16 4.86 26.18 26.80
N GLU A 17 4.35 25.50 27.83
CA GLU A 17 3.04 24.84 27.82
C GLU A 17 1.86 25.81 27.68
N GLN A 18 0.70 25.31 27.24
CA GLN A 18 -0.56 26.07 27.14
C GLN A 18 -0.48 27.32 26.24
N ASN A 19 0.29 27.24 25.16
CA ASN A 19 0.40 28.29 24.16
C ASN A 19 -0.25 27.85 22.83
N SER A 20 -0.03 28.64 21.77
CA SER A 20 -0.52 28.35 20.41
C SER A 20 0.61 27.98 19.43
N ILE A 21 1.70 27.38 19.93
CA ILE A 21 2.85 27.00 19.10
C ILE A 21 2.41 25.91 18.12
N ARG A 22 2.72 26.10 16.83
CA ARG A 22 2.35 25.16 15.74
C ARG A 22 3.52 24.33 15.23
N ALA A 23 4.73 24.85 15.35
CA ALA A 23 5.94 24.22 14.85
C ALA A 23 7.10 24.42 15.81
N VAL A 24 8.02 23.45 15.88
CA VAL A 24 9.33 23.62 16.52
C VAL A 24 10.38 23.66 15.40
N PRO A 25 11.01 24.82 15.16
CA PRO A 25 11.92 25.01 14.02
C PRO A 25 13.27 24.29 14.22
N PRO A 26 14.08 24.20 13.15
CA PRO A 26 15.41 23.62 13.20
C PRO A 26 16.29 24.27 14.27
N GLY A 27 16.98 23.45 15.06
CA GLY A 27 17.89 23.91 16.11
C GLY A 27 17.29 24.84 17.16
N ALA A 28 15.97 24.82 17.37
CA ALA A 28 15.25 25.74 18.26
C ALA A 28 15.87 25.85 19.67
N PHE A 29 16.45 24.75 20.16
CA PHE A 29 17.03 24.68 21.50
C PHE A 29 18.56 24.51 21.51
N SER A 30 19.22 24.50 20.34
CA SER A 30 20.67 24.26 20.21
C SER A 30 21.57 25.18 21.05
N PRO A 31 21.23 26.46 21.31
CA PRO A 31 22.02 27.32 22.20
C PRO A 31 21.98 26.88 23.67
N TYR A 32 20.93 26.19 24.12
CA TYR A 32 20.64 25.96 25.54
C TYR A 32 21.10 24.57 26.01
N LYS A 33 22.38 24.25 25.82
CA LYS A 33 22.96 22.91 26.07
C LYS A 33 22.85 22.38 27.51
N LYS A 34 22.56 23.26 28.48
CA LYS A 34 22.38 22.92 29.90
C LYS A 34 20.93 22.61 30.29
N LEU A 35 19.97 22.70 29.36
CA LEU A 35 18.58 22.39 29.66
C LEU A 35 18.44 20.93 30.12
N ARG A 36 17.74 20.77 31.23
CA ARG A 36 17.35 19.49 31.81
C ARG A 36 15.87 19.18 31.59
N ARG A 37 15.04 20.21 31.38
CA ARG A 37 13.61 20.02 31.12
C ARG A 37 13.10 20.99 30.06
N ILE A 38 12.34 20.44 29.11
CA ILE A 38 11.54 21.19 28.14
C ILE A 38 10.08 20.75 28.28
N ASP A 39 9.19 21.72 28.52
CA ASP A 39 7.75 21.51 28.54
C ASP A 39 7.08 22.29 27.41
N LEU A 40 6.54 21.56 26.43
CA LEU A 40 5.82 22.04 25.25
C LEU A 40 4.39 21.50 25.21
N SER A 41 3.86 21.06 26.35
CA SER A 41 2.54 20.43 26.43
C SER A 41 1.38 21.39 26.12
N ASN A 42 0.24 20.84 25.73
CA ASN A 42 -1.00 21.59 25.48
C ASN A 42 -0.81 22.78 24.51
N ASN A 43 -0.14 22.52 23.39
CA ASN A 43 0.05 23.48 22.30
C ASN A 43 -0.69 22.99 21.04
N GLN A 44 -0.37 23.54 19.87
CA GLN A 44 -0.93 23.14 18.59
C GLN A 44 0.14 22.53 17.66
N ILE A 45 1.20 21.95 18.24
CA ILE A 45 2.37 21.51 17.49
C ILE A 45 1.97 20.38 16.55
N SER A 46 2.09 20.60 15.24
CA SER A 46 1.95 19.59 14.21
C SER A 46 3.24 19.33 13.45
N GLU A 47 4.18 20.28 13.49
CA GLU A 47 5.44 20.23 12.75
C GLU A 47 6.63 20.26 13.72
N LEU A 48 7.54 19.30 13.55
CA LEU A 48 8.79 19.20 14.30
C LEU A 48 9.92 19.11 13.29
N ALA A 49 10.96 19.94 13.44
CA ALA A 49 12.17 19.78 12.65
C ALA A 49 12.99 18.56 13.14
N PRO A 50 13.67 17.81 12.25
CA PRO A 50 14.53 16.67 12.61
C PRO A 50 15.60 16.98 13.67
N ASP A 51 16.11 18.22 13.69
CA ASP A 51 17.17 18.70 14.55
C ASP A 51 16.66 19.65 15.65
N ALA A 52 15.35 19.69 15.90
CA ALA A 52 14.73 20.59 16.87
C ALA A 52 15.35 20.51 18.27
N PHE A 53 15.72 19.31 18.72
CA PHE A 53 16.30 19.03 20.04
C PHE A 53 17.79 18.67 19.99
N GLN A 54 18.46 18.94 18.87
CA GLN A 54 19.84 18.53 18.66
C GLN A 54 20.79 19.15 19.70
N GLY A 55 21.73 18.34 20.20
CA GLY A 55 22.79 18.79 21.11
C GLY A 55 22.38 18.88 22.58
N LEU A 56 21.13 18.61 22.93
CA LEU A 56 20.62 18.65 24.31
C LEU A 56 20.99 17.39 25.12
N ARG A 57 22.29 17.10 25.24
CA ARG A 57 22.80 15.88 25.89
C ARG A 57 22.45 15.76 27.38
N SER A 58 22.16 16.86 28.06
CA SER A 58 21.81 16.91 29.49
C SER A 58 20.30 16.94 29.75
N LEU A 59 19.47 16.83 28.71
CA LEU A 59 18.02 16.86 28.83
C LEU A 59 17.52 15.60 29.53
N ASN A 60 16.83 15.75 30.65
CA ASN A 60 16.26 14.66 31.44
C ASN A 60 14.76 14.46 31.16
N SER A 61 14.03 15.53 30.83
CA SER A 61 12.58 15.51 30.68
C SER A 61 12.13 16.29 29.45
N LEU A 62 11.43 15.62 28.55
CA LEU A 62 10.78 16.23 27.38
C LEU A 62 9.28 15.94 27.42
N VAL A 63 8.49 17.01 27.47
CA VAL A 63 7.04 16.94 27.61
C VAL A 63 6.37 17.57 26.39
N LEU A 64 5.64 16.77 25.61
CA LEU A 64 5.02 17.13 24.33
C LEU A 64 3.54 16.70 24.25
N TYR A 65 2.92 16.33 25.38
CA TYR A 65 1.55 15.82 25.37
C TYR A 65 0.51 16.91 25.03
N GLY A 66 -0.65 16.51 24.52
CA GLY A 66 -1.73 17.45 24.20
C GLY A 66 -1.41 18.34 23.01
N ASN A 67 -0.81 17.78 21.96
CA ASN A 67 -0.45 18.47 20.72
C ASN A 67 -1.13 17.80 19.51
N LYS A 68 -0.72 18.16 18.29
CA LYS A 68 -1.27 17.64 17.02
C LYS A 68 -0.24 16.85 16.22
N ILE A 69 0.77 16.28 16.88
CA ILE A 69 1.88 15.58 16.23
C ILE A 69 1.36 14.30 15.58
N THR A 70 1.59 14.13 14.27
CA THR A 70 1.16 12.95 13.49
C THR A 70 2.29 11.95 13.24
N GLU A 71 3.51 12.43 13.16
CA GLU A 71 4.71 11.65 12.91
C GLU A 71 5.90 12.25 13.67
N LEU A 72 6.90 11.40 13.96
CA LEU A 72 8.16 11.84 14.55
C LEU A 72 9.22 11.80 13.44
N PRO A 73 9.82 12.95 13.09
CA PRO A 73 10.90 13.00 12.12
C PRO A 73 12.06 12.07 12.50
N LYS A 74 12.79 11.59 11.48
CA LYS A 74 14.06 10.90 11.69
C LYS A 74 15.00 11.80 12.50
N SER A 75 15.77 11.21 13.41
CA SER A 75 16.77 11.90 14.24
C SER A 75 16.24 12.90 15.28
N LEU A 76 14.91 13.04 15.44
CA LEU A 76 14.32 14.00 16.39
C LEU A 76 14.89 13.89 17.82
N PHE A 77 15.17 12.66 18.27
CA PHE A 77 15.68 12.36 19.60
C PHE A 77 17.15 11.92 19.61
N GLU A 78 17.85 12.11 18.50
CA GLU A 78 19.26 11.72 18.37
C GLU A 78 20.13 12.48 19.38
N GLY A 79 21.00 11.76 20.09
CA GLY A 79 21.92 12.32 21.06
C GLY A 79 21.31 12.70 22.42
N LEU A 80 20.03 12.42 22.68
CA LEU A 80 19.36 12.68 23.97
C LEU A 80 19.66 11.59 25.03
N PHE A 81 20.94 11.28 25.24
CA PHE A 81 21.41 10.15 26.05
C PHE A 81 21.01 10.21 27.54
N SER A 82 20.75 11.40 28.09
CA SER A 82 20.33 11.58 29.49
C SER A 82 18.82 11.58 29.69
N LEU A 83 18.02 11.44 28.63
CA LEU A 83 16.57 11.56 28.72
C LEU A 83 15.99 10.41 29.56
N GLN A 84 15.22 10.77 30.58
CA GLN A 84 14.56 9.84 31.52
C GLN A 84 13.04 9.84 31.37
N LEU A 85 12.46 10.96 30.95
CA LEU A 85 11.01 11.14 30.82
C LEU A 85 10.68 11.69 29.43
N LEU A 86 9.87 10.94 28.67
CA LEU A 86 9.33 11.36 27.39
C LEU A 86 7.81 11.20 27.36
N LEU A 87 7.09 12.32 27.29
CA LEU A 87 5.62 12.35 27.29
C LEU A 87 5.11 12.81 25.92
N LEU A 88 4.53 11.90 25.15
CA LEU A 88 3.95 12.11 23.81
C LEU A 88 2.44 11.79 23.78
N ASN A 89 1.80 11.63 24.94
CA ASN A 89 0.39 11.27 25.01
C ASN A 89 -0.57 12.34 24.47
N ALA A 90 -1.80 11.95 24.15
CA ALA A 90 -2.82 12.86 23.60
C ALA A 90 -2.29 13.63 22.38
N ASN A 91 -1.80 12.87 21.39
CA ASN A 91 -1.33 13.36 20.09
C ASN A 91 -2.03 12.55 18.97
N LYS A 92 -1.54 12.64 17.73
CA LYS A 92 -2.10 11.95 16.56
C LYS A 92 -1.09 11.00 15.91
N ILE A 93 -0.10 10.52 16.66
CA ILE A 93 1.00 9.71 16.14
C ILE A 93 0.44 8.39 15.62
N ASN A 94 0.63 8.11 14.33
CA ASN A 94 0.07 6.93 13.67
C ASN A 94 1.12 5.86 13.29
N CYS A 95 2.40 6.23 13.28
CA CYS A 95 3.53 5.34 13.08
C CYS A 95 4.73 5.76 13.94
N LEU A 96 5.63 4.81 14.18
CA LEU A 96 6.95 5.06 14.77
C LEU A 96 8.00 4.31 13.96
N ARG A 97 9.10 4.98 13.66
CA ARG A 97 10.27 4.34 13.05
C ARG A 97 10.90 3.36 14.04
N VAL A 98 11.56 2.30 13.54
CA VAL A 98 12.24 1.32 14.42
C VAL A 98 13.38 1.96 15.22
N ASP A 99 14.02 2.98 14.65
CA ASP A 99 15.17 3.69 15.21
C ASP A 99 14.78 4.94 16.01
N ALA A 100 13.48 5.22 16.19
CA ALA A 100 13.00 6.46 16.80
C ALA A 100 13.56 6.71 18.21
N PHE A 101 13.91 5.66 18.96
CA PHE A 101 14.40 5.74 20.33
C PHE A 101 15.83 5.19 20.50
N GLN A 102 16.60 5.10 19.40
CA GLN A 102 17.89 4.39 19.35
C GLN A 102 18.91 4.85 20.40
N ASP A 103 18.91 6.14 20.78
CA ASP A 103 19.86 6.73 21.74
C ASP A 103 19.30 6.90 23.16
N LEU A 104 18.02 6.58 23.38
CA LEU A 104 17.29 6.85 24.63
C LEU A 104 17.54 5.75 25.69
N HIS A 105 18.81 5.42 25.94
CA HIS A 105 19.20 4.30 26.79
C HIS A 105 18.79 4.45 28.26
N ASN A 106 18.68 5.69 28.75
CA ASN A 106 18.34 6.03 30.13
C ASN A 106 16.86 6.38 30.34
N LEU A 107 16.00 6.11 29.34
CA LEU A 107 14.59 6.46 29.42
C LEU A 107 13.87 5.54 30.40
N ASN A 108 13.32 6.12 31.47
CA ASN A 108 12.59 5.42 32.52
C ASN A 108 11.08 5.36 32.22
N LEU A 109 10.52 6.44 31.67
CA LEU A 109 9.11 6.55 31.35
C LEU A 109 8.89 7.06 29.93
N LEU A 110 8.17 6.27 29.15
CA LEU A 110 7.66 6.63 27.83
C LEU A 110 6.14 6.63 27.86
N SER A 111 5.50 7.74 27.46
CA SER A 111 4.05 7.80 27.31
C SER A 111 3.66 8.05 25.87
N LEU A 112 3.05 7.04 25.23
CA LEU A 112 2.42 7.12 23.91
C LEU A 112 0.89 6.95 24.01
N TYR A 113 0.33 7.08 25.22
CA TYR A 113 -1.09 6.95 25.50
C TYR A 113 -1.94 7.90 24.65
N ASP A 114 -3.12 7.48 24.20
CA ASP A 114 -4.04 8.32 23.40
C ASP A 114 -3.37 8.89 22.15
N ASN A 115 -2.99 7.98 21.26
CA ASN A 115 -2.44 8.26 19.93
C ASN A 115 -3.21 7.40 18.89
N LYS A 116 -2.66 7.25 17.68
CA LYS A 116 -3.28 6.52 16.57
C LYS A 116 -2.45 5.33 16.11
N LEU A 117 -1.61 4.78 17.01
CA LEU A 117 -0.75 3.63 16.70
C LEU A 117 -1.58 2.37 16.50
N GLN A 118 -1.48 1.79 15.31
CA GLN A 118 -2.10 0.50 14.98
C GLN A 118 -1.15 -0.67 15.18
N THR A 119 0.16 -0.44 15.06
CA THR A 119 1.19 -1.45 15.26
C THR A 119 2.49 -0.79 15.71
N LEU A 120 3.48 -1.61 16.06
CA LEU A 120 4.84 -1.20 16.35
C LEU A 120 5.81 -2.20 15.72
N ALA A 121 6.90 -1.72 15.13
CA ALA A 121 7.91 -2.57 14.53
C ALA A 121 8.72 -3.31 15.60
N LYS A 122 9.10 -4.55 15.30
CA LYS A 122 9.99 -5.32 16.18
C LYS A 122 11.32 -4.58 16.29
N GLY A 123 11.76 -4.32 17.51
CA GLY A 123 13.01 -3.60 17.77
C GLY A 123 12.84 -2.12 18.14
N THR A 124 11.63 -1.53 17.97
CA THR A 124 11.37 -0.13 18.36
C THR A 124 11.78 0.20 19.80
N PHE A 125 11.69 -0.77 20.73
CA PHE A 125 12.07 -0.58 22.14
C PHE A 125 13.40 -1.21 22.54
N SER A 126 14.17 -1.74 21.58
CA SER A 126 15.42 -2.47 21.86
C SER A 126 16.50 -1.63 22.55
N ALA A 127 16.54 -0.32 22.27
CA ALA A 127 17.49 0.61 22.85
C ALA A 127 17.12 1.08 24.28
N LEU A 128 15.86 0.89 24.69
CA LEU A 128 15.30 1.40 25.95
C LEU A 128 15.67 0.48 27.13
N ARG A 129 16.96 0.46 27.50
CA ARG A 129 17.49 -0.48 28.50
C ARG A 129 17.05 -0.17 29.95
N ALA A 130 16.73 1.09 30.25
CA ALA A 130 16.32 1.53 31.58
C ALA A 130 14.79 1.67 31.76
N ILE A 131 13.98 1.23 30.78
CA ILE A 131 12.54 1.49 30.80
C ILE A 131 11.83 0.77 31.95
N GLN A 132 11.04 1.53 32.71
CA GLN A 132 10.27 1.03 33.85
C GLN A 132 8.77 1.15 33.64
N THR A 133 8.33 2.14 32.85
CA THR A 133 6.91 2.44 32.61
C THR A 133 6.69 2.85 31.17
N MET A 134 5.69 2.26 30.51
CA MET A 134 5.43 2.51 29.11
C MET A 134 3.94 2.62 28.81
N HIS A 135 3.35 3.81 28.89
CA HIS A 135 1.91 3.96 28.65
C HIS A 135 1.59 3.82 27.16
N LEU A 136 0.86 2.76 26.80
CA LEU A 136 0.48 2.45 25.40
C LEU A 136 -1.05 2.40 25.20
N ALA A 137 -1.86 2.44 26.25
CA ALA A 137 -3.31 2.37 26.12
C ALA A 137 -3.91 3.53 25.31
N GLN A 138 -5.19 3.41 24.92
CA GLN A 138 -5.85 4.32 23.97
C GLN A 138 -5.11 4.44 22.63
N ASN A 139 -4.67 3.30 22.09
CA ASN A 139 -4.16 3.20 20.72
C ASN A 139 -4.92 2.07 19.98
N PRO A 140 -5.24 2.23 18.69
CA PRO A 140 -6.01 1.28 17.90
C PRO A 140 -5.21 0.02 17.49
N PHE A 141 -4.55 -0.66 18.43
CA PHE A 141 -3.65 -1.77 18.13
C PHE A 141 -4.32 -2.94 17.39
N ILE A 142 -3.67 -3.40 16.33
CA ILE A 142 -4.01 -4.59 15.56
C ILE A 142 -3.13 -5.74 16.05
N CYS A 143 -3.73 -6.66 16.81
CA CYS A 143 -3.06 -7.80 17.43
C CYS A 143 -2.98 -9.03 16.50
N ASP A 144 -2.33 -8.83 15.35
CA ASP A 144 -2.00 -9.89 14.40
C ASP A 144 -0.60 -10.48 14.69
N CYS A 145 -0.04 -11.28 13.80
CA CYS A 145 1.29 -11.86 13.98
C CYS A 145 2.41 -10.81 14.10
N HIS A 146 2.23 -9.60 13.58
CA HIS A 146 3.27 -8.57 13.57
C HIS A 146 3.40 -7.87 14.92
N LEU A 147 2.30 -7.72 15.67
CA LEU A 147 2.36 -7.20 17.04
C LEU A 147 2.70 -8.29 18.07
N LYS A 148 2.90 -9.54 17.63
CA LYS A 148 3.26 -10.67 18.51
C LYS A 148 4.46 -10.36 19.39
N TRP A 149 5.50 -9.74 18.83
CA TRP A 149 6.73 -9.44 19.57
C TRP A 149 6.47 -8.51 20.76
N LEU A 150 5.49 -7.61 20.68
CA LEU A 150 5.15 -6.71 21.78
C LEU A 150 4.54 -7.48 22.94
N ALA A 151 3.67 -8.45 22.64
CA ALA A 151 3.13 -9.34 23.67
C ALA A 151 4.23 -10.20 24.30
N ASP A 152 5.17 -10.74 23.50
CA ASP A 152 6.34 -11.47 24.01
C ASP A 152 7.20 -10.56 24.92
N TYR A 153 7.47 -9.34 24.46
CA TYR A 153 8.27 -8.36 25.19
C TYR A 153 7.63 -8.00 26.54
N LEU A 154 6.32 -7.74 26.57
CA LEU A 154 5.58 -7.40 27.79
C LEU A 154 5.40 -8.59 28.75
N HIS A 155 5.48 -9.82 28.23
CA HIS A 155 5.45 -11.01 29.07
C HIS A 155 6.80 -11.21 29.79
N THR A 156 7.91 -11.00 29.08
CA THR A 156 9.27 -11.08 29.64
C THR A 156 9.63 -9.87 30.50
N ASN A 157 9.09 -8.70 30.17
CA ASN A 157 9.31 -7.44 30.87
C ASN A 157 7.96 -6.91 31.37
N PRO A 158 7.55 -7.23 32.62
CA PRO A 158 6.27 -6.80 33.18
C PRO A 158 6.29 -5.30 33.50
N ILE A 159 6.16 -4.50 32.44
CA ILE A 159 6.13 -3.04 32.47
C ILE A 159 4.67 -2.59 32.50
N GLU A 160 4.35 -1.57 33.31
CA GLU A 160 3.02 -0.96 33.30
C GLU A 160 2.75 -0.31 31.93
N THR A 161 1.66 -0.73 31.29
CA THR A 161 1.26 -0.28 29.94
C THR A 161 0.02 0.59 29.89
N SER A 162 -0.48 0.98 31.07
CA SER A 162 -1.82 1.51 31.30
C SER A 162 -2.90 0.55 30.79
N GLY A 163 -2.58 -0.76 30.76
CA GLY A 163 -3.47 -1.80 30.26
C GLY A 163 -3.77 -1.70 28.76
N ALA A 164 -2.76 -1.56 27.91
CA ALA A 164 -2.92 -1.51 26.45
C ALA A 164 -3.71 -2.72 25.90
N ARG A 165 -4.66 -2.46 24.99
CA ARG A 165 -5.61 -3.45 24.48
C ARG A 165 -5.60 -3.52 22.96
N CYS A 166 -5.96 -4.68 22.44
CA CYS A 166 -6.22 -4.87 21.03
C CYS A 166 -7.57 -4.22 20.64
N THR A 167 -7.59 -3.54 19.50
CA THR A 167 -8.82 -3.10 18.83
C THR A 167 -9.26 -4.11 17.78
N SER A 168 -8.29 -4.69 17.07
CA SER A 168 -8.49 -5.71 16.03
C SER A 168 -7.51 -6.86 16.27
N PRO A 169 -7.74 -8.07 15.73
CA PRO A 169 -9.00 -8.57 15.15
C PRO A 169 -10.08 -8.80 16.21
N ARG A 170 -11.35 -8.90 15.79
CA ARG A 170 -12.53 -9.10 16.68
C ARG A 170 -12.32 -10.15 17.79
N ARG A 171 -11.65 -11.27 17.46
CA ARG A 171 -11.30 -12.36 18.39
C ARG A 171 -10.40 -11.95 19.57
N LEU A 172 -9.61 -10.88 19.41
CA LEU A 172 -8.73 -10.33 20.45
C LEU A 172 -9.18 -8.93 20.90
N ALA A 173 -10.20 -8.35 20.29
CA ALA A 173 -10.71 -7.03 20.65
C ALA A 173 -10.94 -6.92 22.17
N ASN A 174 -10.55 -5.78 22.73
CA ASN A 174 -10.59 -5.44 24.15
C ASN A 174 -9.72 -6.30 25.09
N LYS A 175 -8.97 -7.28 24.58
CA LYS A 175 -8.03 -8.05 25.42
C LYS A 175 -6.73 -7.28 25.63
N ARG A 176 -6.18 -7.36 26.84
CA ARG A 176 -4.89 -6.71 27.18
C ARG A 176 -3.74 -7.42 26.48
N ILE A 177 -2.89 -6.67 25.78
CA ILE A 177 -1.83 -7.21 24.92
C ILE A 177 -0.91 -8.16 25.71
N GLY A 178 -0.40 -7.71 26.86
CA GLY A 178 0.51 -8.51 27.71
C GLY A 178 -0.12 -9.75 28.36
N GLN A 179 -1.45 -9.94 28.29
CA GLN A 179 -2.16 -11.11 28.83
C GLN A 179 -2.53 -12.13 27.75
N ILE A 180 -2.33 -11.82 26.48
CA ILE A 180 -2.67 -12.71 25.37
C ILE A 180 -1.46 -13.60 25.08
N LYS A 181 -1.67 -14.92 25.10
CA LYS A 181 -0.62 -15.88 24.72
C LYS A 181 -0.16 -15.62 23.28
N SER A 182 1.14 -15.57 23.04
CA SER A 182 1.77 -15.22 21.76
C SER A 182 1.25 -16.03 20.57
N LYS A 183 0.94 -17.31 20.77
CA LYS A 183 0.33 -18.19 19.74
C LYS A 183 -1.04 -17.74 19.21
N LYS A 184 -1.68 -16.77 19.87
CA LYS A 184 -2.94 -16.16 19.44
C LYS A 184 -2.72 -14.97 18.53
N PHE A 185 -1.53 -14.40 18.45
CA PHE A 185 -1.17 -13.37 17.47
C PHE A 185 -0.87 -14.05 16.14
N ARG A 186 -1.83 -13.98 15.22
CA ARG A 186 -1.80 -14.68 13.93
C ARG A 186 -2.28 -13.75 12.85
N CYS A 187 -1.62 -13.77 11.71
CA CYS A 187 -2.07 -13.08 10.52
C CYS A 187 -3.03 -13.96 9.70
N SER A 188 -2.94 -15.28 9.87
CA SER A 188 -3.84 -16.23 9.21
C SER A 188 -4.56 -17.19 10.15
N ALA A 189 -5.67 -17.73 9.66
CA ALA A 189 -6.35 -18.84 10.30
C ALA A 189 -5.57 -20.16 10.20
N LYS A 190 -4.68 -20.30 9.20
CA LYS A 190 -3.96 -21.55 8.88
C LYS A 190 -2.59 -21.70 9.55
N GLU A 191 -2.07 -20.67 10.20
CA GLU A 191 -0.77 -20.74 10.87
C GLU A 191 -0.84 -21.51 12.19
N GLN A 192 -0.53 -22.80 12.12
CA GLN A 192 -0.19 -23.63 13.28
C GLN A 192 1.34 -23.78 13.45
N TYR A 193 2.16 -23.35 12.48
CA TYR A 193 3.63 -23.46 12.50
C TYR A 193 4.32 -22.23 11.88
N PHE A 194 5.40 -21.78 12.50
CA PHE A 194 6.31 -20.73 12.02
C PHE A 194 7.20 -21.32 10.90
N ILE A 195 7.26 -20.68 9.73
CA ILE A 195 8.11 -21.12 8.60
C ILE A 195 9.33 -20.18 8.54
N PRO A 196 10.54 -20.64 8.91
CA PRO A 196 11.77 -19.85 8.78
C PRO A 196 12.10 -19.59 7.31
N GLY A 197 12.61 -18.39 6.98
CA GLY A 197 13.10 -18.06 5.63
C GLY A 197 12.14 -17.26 4.75
N THR A 198 10.93 -16.98 5.21
CA THR A 198 10.14 -15.85 4.70
C THR A 198 10.62 -14.60 5.44
N GLU A 199 11.60 -13.88 4.90
CA GLU A 199 11.96 -12.58 5.46
C GLU A 199 10.69 -11.72 5.51
N ASP A 200 10.23 -11.39 6.71
CA ASP A 200 9.14 -10.46 6.93
C ASP A 200 9.47 -9.20 6.14
N TYR A 201 8.68 -8.89 5.11
CA TYR A 201 8.85 -7.66 4.32
C TYR A 201 8.90 -6.41 5.23
N ARG A 202 8.23 -6.46 6.39
CA ARG A 202 8.34 -5.49 7.49
C ARG A 202 9.78 -5.23 7.94
N SER A 203 10.63 -6.25 7.96
CA SER A 203 12.06 -6.13 8.30
C SER A 203 12.79 -5.21 7.31
N LYS A 204 12.44 -5.27 6.03
CA LYS A 204 13.08 -4.48 4.94
C LYS A 204 12.65 -3.00 4.94
N LEU A 205 11.49 -2.66 5.49
CA LEU A 205 10.97 -1.29 5.61
C LEU A 205 10.98 -0.72 7.02
N SER A 206 11.60 -1.41 7.99
CA SER A 206 11.71 -0.96 9.39
C SER A 206 12.28 0.47 9.53
N GLY A 207 13.03 0.91 8.52
CA GLY A 207 13.72 2.20 8.48
C GLY A 207 12.86 3.40 8.09
N ASP A 208 11.56 3.29 7.77
CA ASP A 208 10.68 4.44 7.49
C ASP A 208 9.41 4.39 8.35
N CYS A 209 8.80 5.56 8.63
CA CYS A 209 7.57 5.64 9.41
C CYS A 209 6.42 5.06 8.57
N PHE A 210 6.27 3.75 8.67
CA PHE A 210 5.29 3.00 7.91
C PHE A 210 4.04 2.82 8.78
N ALA A 211 3.06 3.70 8.60
CA ALA A 211 1.72 3.50 9.17
C ALA A 211 1.02 2.41 8.35
N ASP A 212 0.96 1.18 8.88
CA ASP A 212 0.14 0.15 8.27
C ASP A 212 -1.30 0.65 8.15
N LEU A 213 -1.83 0.68 6.93
CA LEU A 213 -3.27 0.79 6.73
C LEU A 213 -3.91 -0.47 7.31
N ALA A 214 -4.98 -0.28 8.10
CA ALA A 214 -5.78 -1.39 8.59
C ALA A 214 -6.20 -2.27 7.40
N CYS A 215 -6.13 -3.59 7.60
CA CYS A 215 -6.65 -4.54 6.61
C CYS A 215 -8.10 -4.15 6.26
N PRO A 216 -8.49 -4.11 4.97
CA PRO A 216 -9.85 -3.74 4.60
C PRO A 216 -10.87 -4.61 5.35
N GLU A 217 -11.99 -4.03 5.81
CA GLU A 217 -12.87 -4.69 6.79
C GLU A 217 -13.39 -6.08 6.37
N LYS A 218 -13.58 -6.28 5.07
CA LYS A 218 -14.05 -7.55 4.48
C LYS A 218 -12.90 -8.50 4.15
N CYS A 219 -11.66 -8.04 4.19
CA CYS A 219 -10.49 -8.81 3.78
C CYS A 219 -9.73 -9.38 4.97
N ARG A 220 -8.88 -10.36 4.67
CA ARG A 220 -7.91 -10.93 5.59
C ARG A 220 -6.51 -10.67 5.05
N CYS A 221 -5.64 -10.09 5.86
CA CYS A 221 -4.27 -9.78 5.46
C CYS A 221 -3.31 -10.75 6.18
N GLU A 222 -2.50 -11.47 5.40
CA GLU A 222 -1.54 -12.49 5.84
C GLU A 222 -0.17 -12.21 5.21
N GLY A 223 0.82 -11.82 6.02
CA GLY A 223 2.11 -11.37 5.50
C GLY A 223 1.94 -10.21 4.52
N THR A 224 2.33 -10.40 3.27
CA THR A 224 2.11 -9.45 2.15
C THR A 224 0.93 -9.82 1.26
N THR A 225 0.14 -10.83 1.62
CA THR A 225 -1.06 -11.25 0.90
C THR A 225 -2.30 -10.60 1.49
N VAL A 226 -3.12 -9.96 0.65
CA VAL A 226 -4.44 -9.44 1.02
C VAL A 226 -5.50 -10.30 0.36
N ASP A 227 -6.20 -11.07 1.18
CA ASP A 227 -7.24 -12.01 0.77
C ASP A 227 -8.63 -11.44 1.00
N CYS A 228 -9.22 -10.96 -0.09
CA CYS A 228 -10.57 -10.41 -0.19
C CYS A 228 -11.51 -11.38 -0.91
N SER A 229 -11.19 -12.68 -0.96
CA SER A 229 -12.00 -13.66 -1.68
C SER A 229 -13.30 -14.02 -0.96
N ASN A 230 -14.35 -14.36 -1.72
CA ASN A 230 -15.64 -14.79 -1.19
C ASN A 230 -16.36 -13.73 -0.32
N GLN A 231 -16.18 -12.44 -0.64
CA GLN A 231 -16.68 -11.32 0.17
C GLN A 231 -17.86 -10.58 -0.47
N LYS A 232 -18.39 -11.11 -1.58
CA LYS A 232 -19.46 -10.49 -2.39
C LYS A 232 -19.09 -9.05 -2.79
N LEU A 233 -17.82 -8.84 -3.14
CA LEU A 233 -17.32 -7.55 -3.58
C LEU A 233 -17.69 -7.30 -5.03
N ASN A 234 -18.11 -6.09 -5.35
CA ASN A 234 -18.31 -5.60 -6.71
C ASN A 234 -17.26 -4.55 -7.12
N LYS A 235 -16.45 -4.06 -6.16
CA LYS A 235 -15.38 -3.09 -6.34
C LYS A 235 -14.15 -3.48 -5.51
N ILE A 236 -12.98 -3.03 -5.94
CA ILE A 236 -11.73 -3.28 -5.22
C ILE A 236 -11.79 -2.45 -3.93
N PRO A 237 -11.58 -3.04 -2.74
CA PRO A 237 -11.67 -2.30 -1.48
C PRO A 237 -10.70 -1.12 -1.42
N ASP A 238 -11.15 -0.01 -0.85
CA ASP A 238 -10.27 1.09 -0.49
C ASP A 238 -9.30 0.65 0.62
N HIS A 239 -8.16 1.35 0.72
CA HIS A 239 -7.17 1.15 1.79
C HIS A 239 -6.45 -0.21 1.79
N ILE A 240 -6.20 -0.79 0.61
CA ILE A 240 -5.28 -1.93 0.51
C ILE A 240 -3.89 -1.51 1.01
N PRO A 241 -3.26 -2.26 1.93
CA PRO A 241 -1.95 -1.92 2.46
C PRO A 241 -0.88 -1.85 1.36
N GLN A 242 -0.01 -0.84 1.41
CA GLN A 242 1.00 -0.57 0.37
C GLN A 242 2.05 -1.70 0.22
N TYR A 243 2.19 -2.52 1.25
CA TYR A 243 3.08 -3.68 1.28
C TYR A 243 2.54 -4.91 0.54
N THR A 244 1.31 -4.82 0.02
CA THR A 244 0.64 -5.97 -0.61
C THR A 244 1.44 -6.45 -1.82
N ALA A 245 1.92 -7.69 -1.76
CA ALA A 245 2.59 -8.39 -2.86
C ALA A 245 1.63 -9.30 -3.62
N GLU A 246 0.59 -9.82 -2.95
CA GLU A 246 -0.45 -10.64 -3.56
C GLU A 246 -1.83 -10.14 -3.15
N LEU A 247 -2.69 -9.87 -4.14
CA LEU A 247 -4.08 -9.46 -3.91
C LEU A 247 -5.04 -10.51 -4.45
N ARG A 248 -5.83 -11.14 -3.56
CA ARG A 248 -6.82 -12.15 -3.92
C ARG A 248 -8.22 -11.56 -3.87
N LEU A 249 -8.85 -11.45 -5.03
CA LEU A 249 -10.21 -10.93 -5.25
C LEU A 249 -11.11 -11.98 -5.93
N ASN A 250 -10.72 -13.26 -5.89
CA ASN A 250 -11.46 -14.35 -6.50
C ASN A 250 -12.79 -14.67 -5.80
N ASN A 251 -13.72 -15.30 -6.50
CA ASN A 251 -15.04 -15.68 -6.00
C ASN A 251 -15.84 -14.47 -5.45
N ASN A 252 -15.89 -13.38 -6.22
CA ASN A 252 -16.64 -12.18 -5.89
C ASN A 252 -17.66 -11.88 -7.01
N GLU A 253 -18.14 -10.65 -7.09
CA GLU A 253 -19.19 -10.20 -8.02
C GLU A 253 -18.71 -9.07 -8.94
N PHE A 254 -17.40 -9.01 -9.22
CA PHE A 254 -16.85 -8.03 -10.16
C PHE A 254 -17.40 -8.25 -11.57
N THR A 255 -17.98 -7.22 -12.16
CA THR A 255 -18.48 -7.22 -13.54
C THR A 255 -17.59 -6.38 -14.47
N VAL A 256 -17.06 -5.27 -13.97
CA VAL A 256 -16.14 -4.39 -14.70
C VAL A 256 -14.97 -4.05 -13.79
N LEU A 257 -13.75 -4.07 -14.34
CA LEU A 257 -12.57 -3.55 -13.63
C LEU A 257 -12.39 -2.07 -13.97
N GLU A 258 -12.77 -1.20 -13.03
CA GLU A 258 -12.72 0.27 -13.17
C GLU A 258 -11.28 0.81 -13.06
N ALA A 259 -10.98 1.89 -13.79
CA ALA A 259 -9.70 2.62 -13.75
C ALA A 259 -9.59 3.54 -12.52
N THR A 260 -9.60 2.94 -11.33
CA THR A 260 -9.55 3.67 -10.04
C THR A 260 -8.17 4.21 -9.68
N GLY A 261 -7.10 3.73 -10.34
CA GLY A 261 -5.72 4.09 -10.02
C GLY A 261 -5.19 3.48 -8.70
N ILE A 262 -5.90 2.51 -8.11
CA ILE A 262 -5.51 1.90 -6.82
C ILE A 262 -4.12 1.24 -6.86
N PHE A 263 -3.73 0.66 -8.00
CA PHE A 263 -2.46 -0.03 -8.15
C PHE A 263 -1.24 0.91 -8.11
N LYS A 264 -1.42 2.21 -8.38
CA LYS A 264 -0.36 3.23 -8.18
C LYS A 264 0.12 3.29 -6.72
N LYS A 265 -0.73 2.89 -5.78
CA LYS A 265 -0.44 2.87 -4.34
C LYS A 265 0.14 1.53 -3.85
N LEU A 266 0.33 0.55 -4.73
CA LEU A 266 0.75 -0.81 -4.39
C LEU A 266 2.07 -1.20 -5.10
N PRO A 267 3.21 -0.54 -4.80
CA PRO A 267 4.46 -0.70 -5.55
C PRO A 267 5.06 -2.12 -5.48
N GLN A 268 4.68 -2.88 -4.46
CA GLN A 268 5.20 -4.23 -4.22
C GLN A 268 4.33 -5.32 -4.81
N LEU A 269 3.20 -4.96 -5.43
CA LEU A 269 2.27 -5.93 -5.97
C LEU A 269 2.94 -6.76 -7.08
N ARG A 270 2.87 -8.08 -6.96
CA ARG A 270 3.42 -9.06 -7.90
C ARG A 270 2.35 -9.96 -8.48
N LYS A 271 1.27 -10.21 -7.74
CA LYS A 271 0.21 -11.15 -8.13
C LYS A 271 -1.17 -10.59 -7.84
N ILE A 272 -2.08 -10.73 -8.81
CA ILE A 272 -3.50 -10.38 -8.63
C ILE A 272 -4.38 -11.54 -9.09
N ASN A 273 -5.31 -11.95 -8.25
CA ASN A 273 -6.24 -13.03 -8.56
C ASN A 273 -7.68 -12.52 -8.64
N PHE A 274 -8.23 -12.47 -9.85
CA PHE A 274 -9.62 -12.12 -10.17
C PHE A 274 -10.44 -13.34 -10.63
N SER A 275 -9.97 -14.57 -10.41
CA SER A 275 -10.66 -15.77 -10.90
C SER A 275 -12.06 -15.95 -10.30
N ASN A 276 -12.95 -16.62 -11.02
CA ASN A 276 -14.32 -16.90 -10.59
C ASN A 276 -15.09 -15.62 -10.21
N ASN A 277 -15.09 -14.64 -11.12
CA ASN A 277 -15.91 -13.44 -11.00
C ASN A 277 -16.91 -13.39 -12.17
N LYS A 278 -17.51 -12.22 -12.43
CA LYS A 278 -18.47 -12.00 -13.52
C LYS A 278 -17.92 -10.98 -14.52
N ILE A 279 -16.59 -10.86 -14.63
CA ILE A 279 -15.95 -9.77 -15.37
C ILE A 279 -16.26 -9.91 -16.86
N THR A 280 -16.92 -8.92 -17.43
CA THR A 280 -17.22 -8.81 -18.86
C THR A 280 -16.33 -7.79 -19.56
N ASP A 281 -15.82 -6.80 -18.82
CA ASP A 281 -15.01 -5.71 -19.36
C ASP A 281 -13.92 -5.21 -18.39
N ILE A 282 -12.87 -4.62 -18.94
CA ILE A 282 -11.73 -4.05 -18.22
C ILE A 282 -11.45 -2.67 -18.83
N GLU A 283 -11.62 -1.60 -18.04
CA GLU A 283 -11.44 -0.23 -18.54
C GLU A 283 -9.99 0.05 -18.95
N GLU A 284 -9.80 0.96 -19.93
CA GLU A 284 -8.47 1.46 -20.28
C GLU A 284 -7.81 2.11 -19.06
N GLY A 285 -6.66 1.58 -18.64
CA GLY A 285 -5.95 2.09 -17.46
C GLY A 285 -6.34 1.44 -16.14
N ALA A 286 -7.20 0.41 -16.14
CA ALA A 286 -7.52 -0.38 -14.94
C ALA A 286 -6.28 -0.87 -14.19
N PHE A 287 -5.20 -1.21 -14.89
CA PHE A 287 -3.93 -1.68 -14.32
C PHE A 287 -2.82 -0.62 -14.33
N GLU A 288 -3.14 0.66 -14.50
CA GLU A 288 -2.13 1.72 -14.49
C GLU A 288 -1.41 1.78 -13.12
N GLY A 289 -0.06 1.79 -13.15
CA GLY A 289 0.77 1.74 -11.94
C GLY A 289 1.13 0.33 -11.47
N ALA A 290 0.60 -0.72 -12.09
CA ALA A 290 0.86 -2.12 -11.75
C ALA A 290 2.11 -2.71 -12.47
N SER A 291 3.14 -1.89 -12.74
CA SER A 291 4.29 -2.28 -13.59
C SER A 291 5.09 -3.47 -13.07
N GLY A 292 5.09 -3.68 -11.74
CA GLY A 292 5.75 -4.80 -11.09
C GLY A 292 4.94 -6.10 -11.03
N VAL A 293 3.69 -6.12 -11.51
CA VAL A 293 2.84 -7.32 -11.47
C VAL A 293 3.31 -8.34 -12.50
N ASN A 294 3.63 -9.54 -12.02
CA ASN A 294 4.12 -10.66 -12.82
C ASN A 294 3.00 -11.64 -13.19
N GLU A 295 1.96 -11.75 -12.37
CA GLU A 295 0.92 -12.77 -12.51
C GLU A 295 -0.47 -12.17 -12.32
N ILE A 296 -1.32 -12.33 -13.33
CA ILE A 296 -2.75 -12.04 -13.26
C ILE A 296 -3.55 -13.30 -13.58
N LEU A 297 -4.50 -13.60 -12.71
CA LEU A 297 -5.45 -14.70 -12.89
C LEU A 297 -6.84 -14.14 -13.16
N LEU A 298 -7.37 -14.41 -14.35
CA LEU A 298 -8.71 -14.03 -14.81
C LEU A 298 -9.54 -15.26 -15.19
N THR A 299 -9.16 -16.43 -14.67
CA THR A 299 -9.81 -17.71 -14.96
C THR A 299 -11.29 -17.70 -14.56
N SER A 300 -12.16 -18.34 -15.34
CA SER A 300 -13.59 -18.47 -15.01
C SER A 300 -14.26 -17.09 -14.83
N ASN A 301 -14.19 -16.25 -15.86
CA ASN A 301 -14.89 -14.96 -15.93
C ASN A 301 -15.85 -14.97 -17.15
N ARG A 302 -16.32 -13.79 -17.57
CA ARG A 302 -17.26 -13.61 -18.67
C ARG A 302 -16.70 -12.73 -19.80
N LEU A 303 -15.38 -12.74 -19.98
CA LEU A 303 -14.75 -11.99 -21.05
C LEU A 303 -15.08 -12.64 -22.39
N GLU A 304 -15.84 -11.93 -23.23
CA GLU A 304 -16.09 -12.35 -24.61
C GLU A 304 -15.04 -11.79 -25.58
N ASN A 305 -14.52 -10.59 -25.30
CA ASN A 305 -13.53 -9.92 -26.12
C ASN A 305 -12.46 -9.26 -25.24
N VAL A 306 -11.28 -9.02 -25.78
CA VAL A 306 -10.18 -8.34 -25.12
C VAL A 306 -9.66 -7.26 -26.06
N GLN A 307 -9.50 -6.04 -25.57
CA GLN A 307 -8.88 -4.94 -26.32
C GLN A 307 -7.40 -4.79 -25.95
N HIS A 308 -6.56 -4.34 -26.89
CA HIS A 308 -5.13 -4.16 -26.69
C HIS A 308 -4.76 -3.34 -25.45
N LYS A 309 -5.59 -2.36 -25.08
CA LYS A 309 -5.29 -1.40 -24.02
C LYS A 309 -5.73 -1.87 -22.63
N MET A 310 -6.49 -2.96 -22.53
CA MET A 310 -6.99 -3.49 -21.24
C MET A 310 -5.86 -3.86 -20.27
N PHE A 311 -4.71 -4.29 -20.80
CA PHE A 311 -3.55 -4.73 -20.01
C PHE A 311 -2.42 -3.70 -19.96
N LYS A 312 -2.68 -2.46 -20.41
CA LYS A 312 -1.70 -1.37 -20.34
C LYS A 312 -1.31 -1.12 -18.88
N GLY A 313 0.00 -0.98 -18.63
CA GLY A 313 0.57 -0.79 -17.29
C GLY A 313 1.18 -2.06 -16.68
N LEU A 314 1.00 -3.24 -17.30
CA LEU A 314 1.55 -4.52 -16.84
C LEU A 314 2.86 -4.88 -17.55
N GLU A 315 3.90 -4.10 -17.31
CA GLU A 315 5.18 -4.21 -18.03
C GLU A 315 5.98 -5.48 -17.69
N SER A 316 5.84 -6.01 -16.47
CA SER A 316 6.57 -7.19 -15.99
C SER A 316 5.78 -8.51 -16.11
N LEU A 317 4.67 -8.51 -16.84
CA LEU A 317 3.73 -9.64 -16.86
C LEU A 317 4.37 -10.91 -17.45
N LYS A 318 4.33 -12.00 -16.68
CA LYS A 318 4.82 -13.35 -17.06
C LYS A 318 3.69 -14.36 -17.19
N THR A 319 2.59 -14.15 -16.48
CA THR A 319 1.43 -15.05 -16.47
C THR A 319 0.16 -14.23 -16.57
N LEU A 320 -0.69 -14.56 -17.55
CA LEU A 320 -2.01 -13.97 -17.78
C LEU A 320 -3.03 -15.09 -18.00
N ASN A 321 -3.54 -15.69 -16.94
CA ASN A 321 -4.43 -16.84 -17.06
C ASN A 321 -5.85 -16.40 -17.49
N LEU A 322 -6.22 -16.71 -18.73
CA LEU A 322 -7.52 -16.37 -19.34
C LEU A 322 -8.43 -17.59 -19.50
N LEU A 323 -8.07 -18.75 -18.95
CA LEU A 323 -8.82 -20.00 -19.09
C LEU A 323 -10.30 -19.83 -18.67
N ALA A 324 -11.20 -20.59 -19.31
CA ALA A 324 -12.62 -20.63 -18.98
C ALA A 324 -13.31 -19.24 -19.05
N ASN A 325 -13.05 -18.50 -20.13
CA ASN A 325 -13.81 -17.33 -20.52
C ASN A 325 -14.53 -17.61 -21.85
N PRO A 326 -15.75 -17.08 -22.07
CA PRO A 326 -16.56 -17.34 -23.25
C PRO A 326 -16.12 -16.52 -24.47
N PHE A 327 -14.86 -16.65 -24.88
CA PHE A 327 -14.29 -15.83 -25.96
C PHE A 327 -15.04 -15.98 -27.28
N ASN A 328 -15.37 -14.83 -27.89
CA ASN A 328 -15.88 -14.74 -29.25
C ASN A 328 -14.70 -14.47 -30.18
N CYS A 329 -14.21 -15.52 -30.84
CA CYS A 329 -13.12 -15.51 -31.80
C CYS A 329 -13.57 -14.96 -33.15
N ASN A 330 -14.06 -13.73 -33.11
CA ASN A 330 -14.36 -12.93 -34.28
C ASN A 330 -13.14 -12.10 -34.68
N CYS A 331 -13.26 -11.35 -35.77
CA CYS A 331 -12.22 -10.46 -36.28
C CYS A 331 -11.60 -9.50 -35.23
N HIS A 332 -12.35 -9.06 -34.21
CA HIS A 332 -11.84 -8.13 -33.19
C HIS A 332 -10.92 -8.80 -32.16
N LEU A 333 -10.96 -10.13 -32.04
CA LEU A 333 -10.10 -10.91 -31.16
C LEU A 333 -8.86 -11.48 -31.87
N ALA A 334 -8.76 -11.31 -33.20
CA ALA A 334 -7.68 -11.83 -34.04
C ALA A 334 -6.28 -11.47 -33.52
N TRP A 335 -6.12 -10.23 -33.03
CA TRP A 335 -4.87 -9.74 -32.45
C TRP A 335 -4.42 -10.56 -31.24
N LEU A 336 -5.35 -11.06 -30.43
CA LEU A 336 -5.06 -11.80 -29.21
C LEU A 336 -4.44 -13.15 -29.56
N GLY A 337 -4.96 -13.84 -30.57
CA GLY A 337 -4.38 -15.09 -31.07
C GLY A 337 -2.93 -14.92 -31.51
N GLU A 338 -2.65 -13.88 -32.29
CA GLU A 338 -1.28 -13.57 -32.71
C GLU A 338 -0.37 -13.21 -31.53
N TRP A 339 -0.87 -12.40 -30.60
CA TRP A 339 -0.15 -11.97 -29.41
C TRP A 339 0.20 -13.16 -28.50
N LEU A 340 -0.75 -14.08 -28.27
CA LEU A 340 -0.56 -15.30 -27.48
C LEU A 340 0.53 -16.19 -28.08
N ARG A 341 0.53 -16.35 -29.42
CA ARG A 341 1.55 -17.15 -30.13
C ARG A 341 2.96 -16.55 -30.03
N LYS A 342 3.07 -15.21 -30.09
CA LYS A 342 4.36 -14.51 -30.08
C LYS A 342 4.94 -14.30 -28.67
N LYS A 343 4.09 -14.20 -27.64
CA LYS A 343 4.54 -13.86 -26.28
C LYS A 343 4.91 -15.10 -25.47
N ARG A 344 6.07 -15.04 -24.81
CA ARG A 344 6.56 -16.05 -23.86
C ARG A 344 5.92 -15.87 -22.48
N ILE A 345 4.59 -15.89 -22.40
CA ILE A 345 3.85 -15.79 -21.14
C ILE A 345 2.89 -16.97 -20.97
N VAL A 346 2.61 -17.35 -19.72
CA VAL A 346 1.69 -18.45 -19.41
C VAL A 346 0.26 -17.93 -19.43
N THR A 347 -0.57 -18.42 -20.36
CA THR A 347 -1.92 -17.87 -20.58
C THR A 347 -3.07 -18.79 -20.17
N GLY A 348 -2.76 -20.03 -19.78
CA GLY A 348 -3.77 -21.03 -19.45
C GLY A 348 -4.49 -21.63 -20.66
N ASN A 349 -4.00 -21.38 -21.88
CA ASN A 349 -4.55 -21.90 -23.14
C ASN A 349 -6.05 -21.57 -23.35
N PRO A 350 -6.41 -20.28 -23.48
CA PRO A 350 -7.80 -19.88 -23.67
C PRO A 350 -8.37 -20.44 -24.97
N ARG A 351 -9.65 -20.85 -24.95
CA ARG A 351 -10.35 -21.47 -26.07
C ARG A 351 -11.51 -20.59 -26.54
N CYS A 352 -11.80 -20.66 -27.84
CA CYS A 352 -12.95 -20.02 -28.44
C CYS A 352 -14.24 -20.71 -27.98
N GLN A 353 -15.26 -19.91 -27.64
CA GLN A 353 -16.61 -20.40 -27.37
C GLN A 353 -17.57 -20.07 -28.51
N LYS A 354 -17.31 -18.96 -29.20
CA LYS A 354 -18.00 -18.51 -30.42
C LYS A 354 -16.93 -18.13 -31.47
N PRO A 355 -17.28 -18.16 -32.76
CA PRO A 355 -18.46 -18.79 -33.35
C PRO A 355 -18.44 -20.33 -33.20
N TYR A 356 -19.57 -21.00 -33.47
CA TYR A 356 -19.73 -22.44 -33.20
C TYR A 356 -18.67 -23.32 -33.89
N PHE A 357 -18.24 -22.95 -35.11
CA PHE A 357 -17.23 -23.70 -35.86
C PHE A 357 -15.82 -23.62 -35.28
N LEU A 358 -15.54 -22.63 -34.41
CA LEU A 358 -14.26 -22.51 -33.68
C LEU A 358 -14.35 -23.00 -32.24
N LYS A 359 -15.50 -23.51 -31.80
CA LYS A 359 -15.74 -23.85 -30.41
C LYS A 359 -14.72 -24.87 -29.87
N GLU A 360 -14.22 -24.63 -28.67
CA GLU A 360 -13.16 -25.39 -27.98
C GLU A 360 -11.77 -25.31 -28.63
N ILE A 361 -11.59 -24.64 -29.78
CA ILE A 361 -10.27 -24.49 -30.38
C ILE A 361 -9.47 -23.45 -29.58
N PRO A 362 -8.22 -23.73 -29.18
CA PRO A 362 -7.36 -22.73 -28.55
C PRO A 362 -7.17 -21.50 -29.43
N ILE A 363 -7.31 -20.30 -28.86
CA ILE A 363 -7.28 -19.05 -29.64
C ILE A 363 -5.96 -18.89 -30.42
N GLN A 364 -4.85 -19.38 -29.85
CA GLN A 364 -3.52 -19.33 -30.46
C GLN A 364 -3.34 -20.27 -31.67
N ASP A 365 -4.21 -21.28 -31.81
CA ASP A 365 -4.16 -22.30 -32.86
C ASP A 365 -5.14 -21.98 -34.01
N VAL A 366 -6.02 -20.98 -33.85
CA VAL A 366 -6.94 -20.51 -34.89
C VAL A 366 -6.18 -19.74 -35.96
N ALA A 367 -6.41 -20.04 -37.24
CA ALA A 367 -5.80 -19.32 -38.34
C ALA A 367 -6.36 -17.89 -38.42
N ILE A 368 -5.51 -16.93 -38.76
CA ILE A 368 -5.89 -15.50 -38.78
C ILE A 368 -7.10 -15.21 -39.68
N GLN A 369 -7.27 -15.98 -40.76
CA GLN A 369 -8.34 -15.84 -41.74
C GLN A 369 -9.70 -16.32 -41.21
N ASP A 370 -9.71 -17.17 -40.18
CA ASP A 370 -10.93 -17.74 -39.60
C ASP A 370 -11.56 -16.80 -38.55
N PHE A 371 -10.86 -15.74 -38.15
CA PHE A 371 -11.41 -14.67 -37.33
C PHE A 371 -12.23 -13.70 -38.19
N THR A 372 -13.51 -14.02 -38.41
CA THR A 372 -14.42 -13.22 -39.26
C THR A 372 -15.44 -12.44 -38.43
N CYS A 373 -16.06 -11.42 -39.03
CA CYS A 373 -17.22 -10.71 -38.49
C CYS A 373 -18.26 -10.61 -39.59
N ASP A 374 -19.47 -11.14 -39.37
CA ASP A 374 -20.54 -11.10 -40.37
C ASP A 374 -21.09 -9.68 -40.54
N ASP A 375 -21.25 -9.28 -41.80
CA ASP A 375 -21.71 -7.96 -42.28
C ASP A 375 -23.16 -7.68 -41.88
N GLY A 376 -23.38 -6.62 -41.08
CA GLY A 376 -24.74 -6.19 -40.73
C GLY A 376 -24.86 -4.99 -39.77
N ASN A 377 -23.76 -4.40 -39.30
CA ASN A 377 -23.77 -3.16 -38.53
C ASN A 377 -22.57 -2.29 -38.93
N ASP A 378 -22.86 -1.03 -39.29
CA ASP A 378 -21.92 -0.02 -39.83
C ASP A 378 -20.80 0.44 -38.87
N ASP A 379 -20.60 -0.24 -37.73
CA ASP A 379 -19.47 0.00 -36.80
C ASP A 379 -18.33 -1.04 -36.96
N ASN A 380 -18.45 -1.97 -37.92
CA ASN A 380 -17.52 -3.06 -38.18
C ASN A 380 -16.27 -2.64 -38.99
N SER A 381 -15.43 -1.74 -38.46
CA SER A 381 -14.06 -1.62 -38.97
C SER A 381 -13.15 -2.59 -38.19
N CYS A 382 -12.90 -3.73 -38.81
CA CYS A 382 -12.19 -4.86 -38.21
C CYS A 382 -10.70 -4.84 -38.61
N SER A 383 -10.06 -3.68 -38.52
CA SER A 383 -8.64 -3.51 -38.83
C SER A 383 -7.86 -3.13 -37.57
N PRO A 384 -6.84 -3.89 -37.17
CA PRO A 384 -5.88 -3.44 -36.17
C PRO A 384 -4.99 -2.39 -36.85
N LEU A 385 -5.22 -1.10 -36.52
CA LEU A 385 -4.53 0.07 -37.09
C LEU A 385 -4.75 0.32 -38.58
N SER A 386 -5.87 0.96 -38.93
CA SER A 386 -5.89 1.92 -40.06
C SER A 386 -7.15 2.77 -39.98
N ARG A 387 -7.04 3.95 -39.36
CA ARG A 387 -7.90 5.07 -39.75
C ARG A 387 -7.43 5.50 -41.14
N CYS A 388 -7.76 4.73 -42.17
CA CYS A 388 -7.62 5.24 -43.52
C CYS A 388 -8.68 6.32 -43.69
N PRO A 389 -8.30 7.56 -44.07
CA PRO A 389 -9.30 8.56 -44.41
C PRO A 389 -10.23 7.99 -45.48
N SER A 390 -11.54 8.17 -45.33
CA SER A 390 -12.56 7.63 -46.25
C SER A 390 -12.33 8.03 -47.71
N GLU A 391 -11.62 9.13 -47.93
CA GLU A 391 -11.31 9.70 -49.23
C GLU A 391 -10.00 9.13 -49.85
N CYS A 392 -9.26 8.28 -49.13
CA CYS A 392 -7.96 7.74 -49.54
C CYS A 392 -7.94 6.20 -49.55
N THR A 393 -6.93 5.62 -50.20
CA THR A 393 -6.64 4.18 -50.14
C THR A 393 -5.36 3.95 -49.34
N CYS A 394 -5.40 3.00 -48.39
CA CYS A 394 -4.26 2.69 -47.53
C CYS A 394 -3.83 1.23 -47.73
N LEU A 395 -2.52 1.02 -47.89
CA LEU A 395 -1.89 -0.28 -47.95
C LEU A 395 -0.65 -0.25 -47.04
N ASP A 396 -0.65 -1.06 -45.98
CA ASP A 396 0.37 -1.03 -44.92
C ASP A 396 0.62 0.39 -44.37
N THR A 397 1.82 0.96 -44.53
CA THR A 397 2.20 2.32 -44.08
C THR A 397 2.09 3.38 -45.18
N VAL A 398 1.54 3.04 -46.35
CA VAL A 398 1.42 3.94 -47.51
C VAL A 398 -0.02 4.42 -47.65
N VAL A 399 -0.22 5.74 -47.68
CA VAL A 399 -1.53 6.38 -47.85
C VAL A 399 -1.58 7.06 -49.21
N ARG A 400 -2.45 6.62 -50.12
CA ARG A 400 -2.62 7.23 -51.45
C ARG A 400 -3.94 8.00 -51.53
N CYS A 401 -3.83 9.32 -51.66
CA CYS A 401 -4.97 10.24 -51.78
C CYS A 401 -5.07 10.94 -53.15
N SER A 402 -4.35 10.44 -54.17
CA SER A 402 -4.21 11.10 -55.47
C SER A 402 -5.49 11.03 -56.34
N ASN A 403 -5.74 12.09 -57.13
CA ASN A 403 -6.90 12.25 -58.03
C ASN A 403 -8.29 12.20 -57.35
N LYS A 404 -8.37 12.52 -56.05
CA LYS A 404 -9.61 12.49 -55.26
C LYS A 404 -10.30 13.86 -55.08
N GLY A 405 -9.77 14.93 -55.69
CA GLY A 405 -10.41 16.26 -55.67
C GLY A 405 -10.50 16.92 -54.28
N LEU A 406 -9.58 16.57 -53.38
CA LEU A 406 -9.57 17.05 -52.00
C LEU A 406 -9.34 18.56 -51.93
N LYS A 407 -10.23 19.28 -51.24
CA LYS A 407 -10.09 20.73 -50.98
C LYS A 407 -9.30 21.05 -49.71
N PHE A 408 -9.14 20.06 -48.83
CA PHE A 408 -8.44 20.16 -47.54
C PHE A 408 -7.73 18.85 -47.22
N LEU A 409 -6.74 18.88 -46.33
CA LEU A 409 -6.01 17.68 -45.88
C LEU A 409 -6.98 16.71 -45.16
N PRO A 410 -7.02 15.41 -45.53
CA PRO A 410 -7.88 14.44 -44.87
C PRO A 410 -7.57 14.33 -43.37
N LYS A 411 -8.60 14.37 -42.53
CA LYS A 411 -8.44 14.17 -41.08
C LYS A 411 -8.30 12.68 -40.79
N GLY A 412 -7.37 12.31 -39.92
CA GLY A 412 -7.24 10.93 -39.44
C GLY A 412 -6.10 10.11 -40.06
N ILE A 413 -5.17 10.72 -40.79
CA ILE A 413 -3.95 10.05 -41.29
C ILE A 413 -3.19 9.37 -40.13
N PRO A 414 -2.83 8.07 -40.25
CA PRO A 414 -2.05 7.36 -39.22
C PRO A 414 -0.69 8.01 -38.94
N ARG A 415 -0.15 7.85 -37.72
CA ARG A 415 1.11 8.52 -37.30
C ARG A 415 2.38 7.80 -37.76
N ASP A 416 2.21 6.60 -38.28
CA ASP A 416 3.20 5.63 -38.72
C ASP A 416 3.34 5.56 -40.25
N VAL A 417 2.75 6.53 -40.97
CA VAL A 417 2.83 6.64 -42.43
C VAL A 417 4.27 6.95 -42.85
N THR A 418 4.79 6.12 -43.75
CA THR A 418 6.15 6.26 -44.31
C THR A 418 6.15 6.96 -45.67
N GLU A 419 5.00 7.00 -46.36
CA GLU A 419 4.85 7.57 -47.70
C GLU A 419 3.40 8.06 -47.91
N LEU A 420 3.23 9.28 -48.44
CA LEU A 420 1.96 10.02 -48.50
C LEU A 420 1.76 10.70 -49.85
#